data_AF-A0A833GM40-F1
#
_entry.id   AF-A0A833GM40-F1
#
_cell.length_a   1.000
_cell.length_b   1.000
_cell.length_c   1.000
_cell.angle_alpha   90.00
_cell.angle_beta   90.00
_cell.angle_gamma   90.00
#
_symmetry.space_group_name_H-M   'P 1'
#
loop_
_entity.id
_entity.type
_entity.pdbx_description
1 polymer ?
#
loop_
_entity_poly.entity_id
_entity_poly.type
_entity_poly.pdbx_seq_one_letter_code
_entity_poly.pdbx_strand_id
1 'polypeptide(L)'
;MNRIGWFAALLLAISSTPVLAASFACMPNNNPPCMAPFPIEFSGSGIPSDIGFVLFSSPAVARLGLISDNVKDIVVGTTTGYVVAYHGDGTFLWARKTGAVGISGKPAIADIDGDGIPEIVVGTTDLAHSGGGVHVLRRDGTVKCSFTALDEPAPGAPNGIFSSPALGRLDATRPNERQIVFGGWDHKIRALRADCSLWWSKGAAEDVIDTVWSSPALYDLDRDGQVDVIIGQDSGQGTLPNGRQVGGQVRAFRGHGVGELPGFPIKLDDVVYSSPAIGDIAGNGGMSIVTGFGRCWDMPSCAPDGVAHQVSTFVYGWNANGSSMSGWPYAVSNQSARQISPALADLDGDGKLETIASNLIKTSGTDEDGVVHVIRSNGTPYPGWPKAAVTAATCTTNNNWLDSHASPIVVDLDGDGAPEIIEPSANYLLVWDRNGNQISRVAPAVCSGANPTQYQMQGQSAFFSTPTAADLHGDGKIVLVVGGASGNGIGALYAWKLPNSVASPKNMPWPQFRHDAMNTGVYIGDVIFRNGFDALP
;
A
#
# COMPACT_ATOMS: atom_id res chain seq x y z
N MET A 1 -0.58 26.30 4.34
CA MET A 1 0.07 25.97 5.61
C MET A 1 0.97 24.76 5.34
N ASN A 2 2.29 24.89 5.45
CA ASN A 2 3.23 23.80 5.09
C ASN A 2 3.36 22.79 6.23
N ARG A 3 2.65 21.66 6.15
CA ARG A 3 2.53 20.61 7.18
C ARG A 3 3.56 19.46 7.04
N ILE A 4 4.72 19.72 6.44
CA ILE A 4 5.71 18.67 6.08
C ILE A 4 6.93 18.65 7.02
N GLY A 5 7.06 19.66 7.89
CA GLY A 5 8.19 19.79 8.82
C GLY A 5 8.37 18.62 9.79
N TRP A 6 7.39 17.73 9.95
CA TRP A 6 7.48 16.59 10.87
C TRP A 6 8.02 15.30 10.27
N PHE A 7 8.01 15.12 8.94
CA PHE A 7 8.61 13.96 8.30
C PHE A 7 10.14 14.10 8.12
N ALA A 8 10.68 15.31 8.17
CA ALA A 8 12.13 15.56 8.08
C ALA A 8 12.92 14.95 9.25
N ALA A 9 12.29 14.75 10.41
CA ALA A 9 12.91 14.06 11.55
C ALA A 9 13.05 12.53 11.33
N LEU A 10 12.33 11.96 10.35
CA LEU A 10 12.28 10.52 10.04
C LEU A 10 13.49 10.03 9.20
N LEU A 11 14.16 10.93 8.48
CA LEU A 11 15.28 10.64 7.57
C LEU A 11 16.67 10.66 8.25
N LEU A 12 16.77 11.12 9.50
CA LEU A 12 18.04 11.46 10.15
C LEU A 12 18.76 10.30 10.86
N ALA A 13 18.30 9.05 10.74
CA ALA A 13 18.86 7.89 11.46
C ALA A 13 19.59 6.86 10.58
N ILE A 14 20.06 7.22 9.38
CA ILE A 14 20.90 6.34 8.55
C ILE A 14 22.32 6.92 8.47
N SER A 15 23.08 6.80 9.57
CA SER A 15 24.51 7.07 9.56
C SER A 15 25.29 5.76 9.34
N SER A 16 25.98 5.66 8.21
CA SER A 16 26.81 4.52 7.82
C SER A 16 28.10 4.43 8.64
N THR A 17 28.39 3.27 9.24
CA THR A 17 29.76 2.84 9.53
C THR A 17 30.16 1.75 8.52
N PRO A 18 31.35 1.82 7.90
CA PRO A 18 31.75 0.83 6.90
C PRO A 18 32.13 -0.46 7.62
N VAL A 19 31.36 -1.53 7.39
CA VAL A 19 31.74 -2.90 7.78
C VAL A 19 32.24 -3.61 6.51
N LEU A 20 33.39 -4.25 6.65
CA LEU A 20 34.03 -5.05 5.60
C LEU A 20 33.04 -6.04 4.97
N ALA A 21 33.09 -6.15 3.65
CA ALA A 21 32.24 -6.99 2.81
C ALA A 21 32.25 -8.46 3.28
N ALA A 22 31.24 -8.84 4.05
CA ALA A 22 30.81 -10.22 4.18
C ALA A 22 29.74 -10.49 3.12
N SER A 23 29.75 -11.71 2.59
CA SER A 23 28.87 -12.24 1.54
C SER A 23 27.42 -11.77 1.60
N PHE A 24 26.89 -11.34 0.45
CA PHE A 24 25.50 -10.94 0.18
C PHE A 24 24.53 -12.13 0.28
N ALA A 25 24.24 -12.57 1.49
CA ALA A 25 23.10 -13.43 1.78
C ALA A 25 22.06 -12.60 2.51
N CYS A 26 20.81 -13.05 2.47
CA CYS A 26 19.91 -12.69 3.54
C CYS A 26 20.51 -13.06 4.90
N MET A 27 20.05 -12.41 5.97
CA MET A 27 20.60 -12.65 7.30
C MET A 27 20.65 -14.17 7.62
N PRO A 28 21.70 -14.66 8.30
CA PRO A 28 21.86 -16.09 8.57
C PRO A 28 20.61 -16.69 9.24
N ASN A 29 20.27 -17.93 8.85
CA ASN A 29 19.14 -18.72 9.38
C ASN A 29 17.73 -18.32 8.90
N ASN A 30 17.60 -17.73 7.70
CA ASN A 30 16.29 -17.51 7.10
C ASN A 30 15.51 -18.82 6.87
N ASN A 31 14.21 -18.81 7.18
CA ASN A 31 13.27 -19.88 6.87
C ASN A 31 11.98 -19.32 6.23
N PRO A 32 11.66 -19.65 4.97
CA PRO A 32 12.50 -20.40 4.03
C PRO A 32 13.81 -19.65 3.73
N PRO A 33 14.83 -20.29 3.15
CA PRO A 33 15.98 -19.57 2.60
C PRO A 33 15.50 -18.57 1.55
N CYS A 34 16.26 -17.48 1.38
CA CYS A 34 16.00 -16.58 0.26
C CYS A 34 16.14 -17.34 -1.06
N MET A 35 15.23 -17.05 -1.97
CA MET A 35 15.25 -17.64 -3.28
C MET A 35 16.48 -17.15 -4.04
N ALA A 36 17.32 -18.04 -4.57
CA ALA A 36 18.43 -17.61 -5.42
C ALA A 36 17.91 -16.95 -6.71
N PRO A 37 18.51 -15.83 -7.18
CA PRO A 37 19.72 -15.18 -6.68
C PRO A 37 19.47 -14.07 -5.64
N PHE A 38 18.27 -13.96 -5.07
CA PHE A 38 17.93 -12.96 -4.07
C PHE A 38 18.70 -13.14 -2.74
N PRO A 39 19.06 -12.04 -2.06
CA PRO A 39 18.72 -10.66 -2.41
C PRO A 39 19.55 -10.13 -3.57
N ILE A 40 18.94 -9.26 -4.38
CA ILE A 40 19.60 -8.62 -5.53
C ILE A 40 19.75 -7.14 -5.22
N GLU A 41 20.98 -6.66 -5.21
CA GLU A 41 21.26 -5.23 -5.13
C GLU A 41 21.13 -4.57 -6.49
N PHE A 42 20.74 -3.29 -6.49
CA PHE A 42 20.69 -2.44 -7.67
C PHE A 42 22.09 -1.92 -7.99
N SER A 43 22.98 -2.85 -8.33
CA SER A 43 24.38 -2.57 -8.66
C SER A 43 24.87 -3.51 -9.76
N GLY A 44 25.92 -3.08 -10.47
CA GLY A 44 26.52 -3.85 -11.56
C GLY A 44 26.29 -3.25 -12.93
N SER A 45 26.60 -4.04 -13.97
CA SER A 45 26.60 -3.56 -15.35
C SER A 45 25.19 -3.22 -15.82
N GLY A 46 25.02 -2.03 -16.42
CA GLY A 46 23.73 -1.56 -16.96
C GLY A 46 22.81 -0.90 -15.93
N ILE A 47 23.16 -0.94 -14.64
CA ILE A 47 22.40 -0.29 -13.58
C ILE A 47 22.98 1.09 -13.28
N PRO A 48 22.18 2.18 -13.34
CA PRO A 48 22.63 3.53 -13.01
C PRO A 48 23.22 3.64 -11.60
N SER A 49 24.34 4.34 -11.44
CA SER A 49 24.99 4.49 -10.13
C SER A 49 24.21 5.37 -9.15
N ASP A 50 23.28 6.19 -9.64
CA ASP A 50 22.41 7.06 -8.86
C ASP A 50 20.99 6.46 -8.67
N ILE A 51 20.82 5.15 -8.86
CA ILE A 51 19.51 4.47 -8.82
C ILE A 51 18.80 4.54 -7.46
N GLY A 52 19.52 4.86 -6.38
CA GLY A 52 18.95 4.98 -5.04
C GLY A 52 18.51 3.64 -4.45
N PHE A 53 17.54 3.70 -3.54
CA PHE A 53 17.00 2.52 -2.85
C PHE A 53 15.47 2.53 -2.83
N VAL A 54 14.85 1.41 -2.45
CA VAL A 54 13.40 1.33 -2.28
C VAL A 54 13.06 1.74 -0.85
N LEU A 55 12.23 2.78 -0.71
CA LEU A 55 11.67 3.19 0.57
C LEU A 55 10.22 2.72 0.68
N PHE A 56 9.25 3.49 0.17
CA PHE A 56 7.81 3.17 0.31
C PHE A 56 7.22 2.39 -0.88
N SER A 57 7.84 2.46 -2.06
CA SER A 57 7.29 1.84 -3.27
C SER A 57 7.23 0.32 -3.13
N SER A 58 6.01 -0.21 -3.03
CA SER A 58 5.78 -1.66 -2.91
C SER A 58 5.97 -2.33 -4.27
N PRO A 59 6.58 -3.53 -4.35
CA PRO A 59 6.80 -4.19 -5.63
C PRO A 59 5.47 -4.55 -6.31
N ALA A 60 5.36 -4.28 -7.61
CA ALA A 60 4.31 -4.82 -8.46
C ALA A 60 4.85 -6.03 -9.22
N VAL A 61 4.09 -7.13 -9.24
CA VAL A 61 4.45 -8.34 -9.98
C VAL A 61 3.45 -8.59 -11.09
N ALA A 62 3.93 -8.61 -12.34
CA ALA A 62 3.11 -8.83 -13.52
C ALA A 62 3.96 -9.41 -14.66
N ARG A 63 3.31 -9.98 -15.67
CA ARG A 63 3.99 -10.44 -16.88
C ARG A 63 4.12 -9.27 -17.86
N LEU A 64 5.32 -8.71 -18.02
CA LEU A 64 5.57 -7.68 -19.04
C LEU A 64 5.80 -8.31 -20.42
N GLY A 65 6.22 -9.57 -20.47
CA GLY A 65 6.40 -10.33 -21.71
C GLY A 65 7.61 -9.89 -22.53
N LEU A 66 8.64 -9.35 -21.87
CA LEU A 66 9.94 -9.07 -22.47
C LEU A 66 10.76 -10.34 -22.69
N ILE A 67 10.58 -11.34 -21.82
CA ILE A 67 11.14 -12.68 -21.93
C ILE A 67 9.98 -13.67 -22.15
N SER A 68 10.12 -14.56 -23.13
CA SER A 68 9.08 -15.52 -23.52
C SER A 68 9.18 -16.81 -22.72
N ASP A 69 8.92 -16.73 -21.42
CA ASP A 69 8.83 -17.89 -20.51
C ASP A 69 7.57 -17.80 -19.64
N ASN A 70 7.51 -18.49 -18.49
CA ASN A 70 6.39 -18.42 -17.56
C ASN A 70 6.65 -17.58 -16.31
N VAL A 71 7.80 -16.90 -16.26
CA VAL A 71 8.23 -16.13 -15.11
C VAL A 71 7.69 -14.70 -15.27
N LYS A 72 7.18 -14.14 -14.17
CA LYS A 72 6.68 -12.77 -14.10
C LYS A 72 7.82 -11.82 -13.75
N ASP A 73 7.61 -10.55 -14.02
CA ASP A 73 8.56 -9.48 -13.77
C ASP A 73 8.15 -8.70 -12.51
N ILE A 74 9.16 -8.15 -11.84
CA ILE A 74 9.05 -7.35 -10.63
C ILE A 74 9.35 -5.90 -11.01
N VAL A 75 8.45 -4.99 -10.68
CA VAL A 75 8.61 -3.54 -10.93
C VAL A 75 8.51 -2.77 -9.62
N VAL A 76 9.45 -1.86 -9.37
CA VAL A 76 9.50 -1.07 -8.15
C VAL A 76 10.05 0.34 -8.40
N GLY A 77 9.64 1.32 -7.59
CA GLY A 77 10.16 2.68 -7.61
C GLY A 77 11.27 2.93 -6.59
N THR A 78 12.14 3.90 -6.85
CA THR A 78 13.26 4.25 -5.96
C THR A 78 13.20 5.70 -5.47
N THR A 79 13.97 5.99 -4.42
CA THR A 79 14.11 7.31 -3.79
C THR A 79 14.69 8.39 -4.70
N THR A 80 15.31 8.02 -5.82
CA THR A 80 15.92 8.95 -6.78
C THR A 80 15.15 9.04 -8.10
N GLY A 81 13.90 8.54 -8.12
CA GLY A 81 12.99 8.68 -9.25
C GLY A 81 13.20 7.66 -10.36
N TYR A 82 13.79 6.50 -10.04
CA TYR A 82 13.88 5.39 -10.99
C TYR A 82 12.71 4.42 -10.81
N VAL A 83 12.11 4.01 -11.92
CA VAL A 83 11.36 2.75 -12.03
C VAL A 83 12.34 1.67 -12.45
N VAL A 84 12.34 0.55 -11.75
CA VAL A 84 13.30 -0.55 -11.95
C VAL A 84 12.51 -1.82 -12.23
N ALA A 85 12.91 -2.56 -13.25
CA ALA A 85 12.33 -3.84 -13.61
C ALA A 85 13.37 -4.96 -13.58
N TYR A 86 13.02 -6.05 -12.88
CA TYR A 86 13.75 -7.31 -12.89
C TYR A 86 12.82 -8.42 -13.36
N HIS A 87 13.35 -9.37 -14.08
CA HIS A 87 12.68 -10.64 -14.29
C HIS A 87 12.65 -11.44 -12.99
N GLY A 88 11.67 -12.33 -12.82
CA GLY A 88 11.47 -13.07 -11.57
C GLY A 88 12.62 -14.02 -11.20
N ASP A 89 13.48 -14.37 -12.14
CA ASP A 89 14.71 -15.13 -11.92
C ASP A 89 15.90 -14.27 -11.45
N GLY A 90 15.71 -12.95 -11.35
CA GLY A 90 16.73 -11.97 -10.96
C GLY A 90 17.47 -11.30 -12.11
N THR A 91 17.13 -11.58 -13.36
CA THR A 91 17.71 -10.90 -14.52
C THR A 91 17.29 -9.42 -14.54
N PHE A 92 18.25 -8.50 -14.55
CA PHE A 92 17.96 -7.08 -14.73
C PHE A 92 17.40 -6.81 -16.13
N LEU A 93 16.23 -6.17 -16.22
CA LEU A 93 15.60 -5.84 -17.49
C LEU A 93 15.93 -4.40 -17.91
N TRP A 94 15.58 -3.43 -17.05
CA TRP A 94 15.82 -2.01 -17.31
C TRP A 94 15.62 -1.17 -16.04
N ALA A 95 16.16 0.04 -16.08
CA ALA A 95 15.84 1.11 -15.13
C ALA A 95 15.54 2.41 -15.91
N ARG A 96 14.47 3.10 -15.52
CA ARG A 96 14.05 4.36 -16.16
C ARG A 96 13.90 5.46 -15.12
N LYS A 97 14.64 6.55 -15.30
CA LYS A 97 14.47 7.77 -14.52
C LYS A 97 13.26 8.55 -15.03
N THR A 98 12.31 8.84 -14.15
CA THR A 98 11.09 9.65 -14.44
C THR A 98 11.24 11.11 -14.01
N GLY A 99 12.30 11.44 -13.27
CA GLY A 99 12.59 12.81 -12.82
C GLY A 99 13.65 12.82 -11.73
N ALA A 100 13.76 13.96 -11.03
CA ALA A 100 14.62 14.09 -9.85
C ALA A 100 13.89 13.74 -8.53
N VAL A 101 12.57 13.57 -8.59
CA VAL A 101 11.70 13.29 -7.46
C VAL A 101 11.51 11.77 -7.33
N GLY A 102 11.53 11.26 -6.10
CA GLY A 102 11.37 9.85 -5.79
C GLY A 102 10.01 9.26 -6.21
N ILE A 103 9.89 7.94 -6.05
CA ILE A 103 8.64 7.20 -6.26
C ILE A 103 8.25 6.53 -4.96
N SER A 104 7.15 6.99 -4.36
CA SER A 104 6.66 6.48 -3.07
C SER A 104 5.51 5.49 -3.23
N GLY A 105 4.65 5.67 -4.24
CA GLY A 105 3.53 4.77 -4.52
C GLY A 105 3.96 3.43 -5.14
N LYS A 106 3.10 2.41 -5.02
CA LYS A 106 3.22 1.15 -5.74
C LYS A 106 2.91 1.37 -7.23
N PRO A 107 3.75 0.91 -8.16
CA PRO A 107 3.43 0.93 -9.59
C PRO A 107 2.12 0.17 -9.88
N ALA A 108 1.28 0.71 -10.76
CA ALA A 108 0.14 -0.01 -11.30
C ALA A 108 0.50 -0.58 -12.68
N ILE A 109 0.07 -1.80 -12.97
CA ILE A 109 0.40 -2.49 -14.21
C ILE A 109 -0.86 -3.08 -14.84
N ALA A 110 -1.18 -2.63 -16.06
CA ALA A 110 -2.21 -3.19 -16.92
C ALA A 110 -2.03 -2.68 -18.35
N ASP A 111 -2.68 -3.36 -19.30
CA ASP A 111 -2.96 -2.79 -20.61
C ASP A 111 -3.99 -1.65 -20.44
N ILE A 112 -3.54 -0.41 -20.65
CA ILE A 112 -4.39 0.78 -20.42
C ILE A 112 -5.00 1.34 -21.70
N ASP A 113 -4.49 1.02 -22.88
CA ASP A 113 -5.05 1.48 -24.17
C ASP A 113 -5.67 0.36 -25.02
N GLY A 114 -5.67 -0.87 -24.54
CA GLY A 114 -6.36 -2.01 -25.15
C GLY A 114 -5.58 -2.67 -26.28
N ASP A 115 -4.26 -2.54 -26.31
CA ASP A 115 -3.39 -3.12 -27.35
C ASP A 115 -2.91 -4.55 -27.02
N GLY A 116 -3.27 -5.06 -25.84
CA GLY A 116 -2.88 -6.36 -25.32
C GLY A 116 -1.50 -6.39 -24.64
N ILE A 117 -0.82 -5.26 -24.53
CA ILE A 117 0.50 -5.11 -23.91
C ILE A 117 0.38 -4.25 -22.65
N PRO A 118 0.92 -4.68 -21.50
CA PRO A 118 0.80 -3.89 -20.28
C PRO A 118 1.73 -2.68 -20.26
N GLU A 119 1.20 -1.57 -19.75
CA GLU A 119 1.93 -0.41 -19.29
C GLU A 119 2.20 -0.45 -17.79
N ILE A 120 3.20 0.33 -17.37
CA ILE A 120 3.50 0.61 -15.98
C ILE A 120 3.16 2.07 -15.69
N VAL A 121 2.35 2.32 -14.67
CA VAL A 121 1.94 3.67 -14.23
C VAL A 121 2.48 3.94 -12.84
N VAL A 122 3.22 5.05 -12.68
CA VAL A 122 3.79 5.47 -11.40
C VAL A 122 3.43 6.91 -11.06
N GLY A 123 3.14 7.17 -9.78
CA GLY A 123 3.12 8.51 -9.21
C GLY A 123 4.49 8.85 -8.62
N THR A 124 5.02 10.03 -8.94
CA THR A 124 6.29 10.52 -8.41
C THR A 124 6.06 11.55 -7.31
N THR A 125 6.64 11.27 -6.16
CA THR A 125 6.84 12.20 -5.04
C THR A 125 7.87 11.62 -4.09
N ASP A 126 8.50 12.49 -3.34
CA ASP A 126 9.15 12.15 -2.08
C ASP A 126 8.87 13.25 -1.04
N LEU A 127 9.39 13.07 0.16
CA LEU A 127 9.17 13.99 1.29
C LEU A 127 10.08 15.23 1.22
N ALA A 128 11.08 15.25 0.34
CA ALA A 128 12.13 16.26 0.29
C ALA A 128 11.99 17.22 -0.89
N HIS A 129 11.24 16.86 -1.93
CA HIS A 129 11.14 17.61 -3.18
C HIS A 129 9.69 17.90 -3.57
N SER A 130 9.48 19.09 -4.15
CA SER A 130 8.27 19.42 -4.90
C SER A 130 8.43 19.01 -6.38
N GLY A 131 7.30 18.87 -7.07
CA GLY A 131 7.22 18.45 -8.46
C GLY A 131 6.87 16.97 -8.60
N GLY A 132 7.17 16.41 -9.77
CA GLY A 132 6.79 15.05 -10.14
C GLY A 132 5.53 15.02 -11.01
N GLY A 133 4.69 14.02 -10.82
CA GLY A 133 3.51 13.76 -11.63
C GLY A 133 3.21 12.27 -11.79
N VAL A 134 2.41 11.96 -12.80
CA VAL A 134 2.14 10.58 -13.22
C VAL A 134 2.94 10.29 -14.49
N HIS A 135 3.65 9.17 -14.50
CA HIS A 135 4.39 8.69 -15.66
C HIS A 135 3.88 7.33 -16.08
N VAL A 136 3.62 7.18 -17.39
CA VAL A 136 3.26 5.91 -17.99
C VAL A 136 4.44 5.43 -18.81
N LEU A 137 4.93 4.24 -18.50
CA LEU A 137 6.01 3.56 -19.19
C LEU A 137 5.44 2.39 -19.99
N ARG A 138 5.97 2.15 -21.18
CA ARG A 138 5.80 0.87 -21.88
C ARG A 138 6.52 -0.23 -21.13
N ARG A 139 6.18 -1.49 -21.43
CA ARG A 139 6.83 -2.67 -20.84
C ARG A 139 8.36 -2.71 -20.92
N ASP A 140 8.97 -2.03 -21.89
CA ASP A 140 10.44 -1.92 -22.08
C ASP A 140 11.07 -0.77 -21.29
N GLY A 141 10.28 -0.09 -20.46
CA GLY A 141 10.69 1.04 -19.64
C GLY A 141 10.76 2.36 -20.40
N THR A 142 10.43 2.43 -21.69
CA THR A 142 10.36 3.72 -22.41
C THR A 142 9.13 4.51 -21.98
N VAL A 143 9.23 5.84 -21.89
CA VAL A 143 8.09 6.68 -21.52
C VAL A 143 7.06 6.68 -22.66
N LYS A 144 5.81 6.32 -22.34
CA LYS A 144 4.65 6.40 -23.23
C LYS A 144 4.08 7.82 -23.22
N CYS A 145 3.77 8.33 -22.02
CA CYS A 145 3.30 9.69 -21.78
C CYS A 145 3.55 10.09 -20.32
N SER A 146 3.31 11.35 -19.96
CA SER A 146 3.36 11.81 -18.58
C SER A 146 2.40 12.97 -18.35
N PHE A 147 1.90 13.10 -17.12
CA PHE A 147 1.14 14.24 -16.64
C PHE A 147 1.91 14.90 -15.49
N THR A 148 2.42 16.11 -15.72
CA THR A 148 3.23 16.86 -14.75
C THR A 148 2.68 18.27 -14.49
N ALA A 149 1.47 18.57 -14.97
CA ALA A 149 0.79 19.84 -14.79
C ALA A 149 0.10 19.88 -13.41
N LEU A 150 0.91 19.91 -12.35
CA LEU A 150 0.48 19.95 -10.96
C LEU A 150 0.29 21.40 -10.51
N ASP A 151 -0.68 21.63 -9.65
CA ASP A 151 -0.92 22.96 -9.08
C ASP A 151 0.12 23.24 -7.97
N GLU A 152 0.42 24.51 -7.72
CA GLU A 152 1.21 24.93 -6.54
C GLU A 152 0.27 25.60 -5.54
N PRO A 153 -0.23 24.90 -4.51
CA PRO A 153 -1.24 25.45 -3.60
C PRO A 153 -0.70 26.62 -2.76
N ALA A 154 0.62 26.67 -2.55
CA ALA A 154 1.35 27.81 -2.03
C ALA A 154 2.80 27.79 -2.55
N PRO A 155 3.50 28.94 -2.59
CA PRO A 155 4.90 28.97 -3.03
C PRO A 155 5.78 27.99 -2.26
N GLY A 156 6.41 27.06 -2.98
CA GLY A 156 7.28 26.04 -2.40
C GLY A 156 6.56 24.94 -1.61
N ALA A 157 5.23 24.86 -1.68
CA ALA A 157 4.50 23.72 -1.13
C ALA A 157 4.75 22.46 -1.98
N PRO A 158 4.96 21.29 -1.35
CA PRO A 158 4.99 20.02 -2.05
C PRO A 158 3.65 19.71 -2.71
N ASN A 159 3.73 19.19 -3.93
CA ASN A 159 2.59 19.04 -4.82
C ASN A 159 2.58 17.70 -5.58
N GLY A 160 3.54 16.82 -5.31
CA GLY A 160 3.72 15.54 -5.98
C GLY A 160 2.63 14.50 -5.70
N ILE A 161 2.82 13.31 -6.27
CA ILE A 161 1.87 12.19 -6.22
C ILE A 161 2.40 11.08 -5.27
N PHE A 162 1.95 11.11 -4.01
CA PHE A 162 2.24 10.03 -3.04
C PHE A 162 1.36 8.81 -3.23
N SER A 163 0.11 9.05 -3.66
CA SER A 163 -0.85 7.99 -3.91
C SER A 163 -0.33 7.00 -4.96
N SER A 164 -0.71 5.74 -4.81
CA SER A 164 -0.51 4.74 -5.86
C SER A 164 -1.63 4.93 -6.89
N PRO A 165 -1.32 5.23 -8.17
CA PRO A 165 -2.35 5.34 -9.19
C PRO A 165 -3.16 4.05 -9.29
N ALA A 166 -4.46 4.17 -9.51
CA ALA A 166 -5.36 3.03 -9.73
C ALA A 166 -5.86 3.02 -11.19
N LEU A 167 -6.00 1.81 -11.75
CA LEU A 167 -6.37 1.60 -13.15
C LEU A 167 -7.74 0.92 -13.25
N GLY A 168 -8.68 1.51 -13.97
CA GLY A 168 -10.02 0.94 -14.13
C GLY A 168 -10.74 1.42 -15.39
N ARG A 169 -11.81 0.72 -15.77
CA ARG A 169 -12.67 1.13 -16.89
C ARG A 169 -13.78 2.05 -16.34
N LEU A 170 -13.52 3.35 -16.37
CA LEU A 170 -14.41 4.38 -15.83
C LEU A 170 -15.27 5.04 -16.92
N ASP A 171 -14.82 5.00 -18.17
CA ASP A 171 -15.54 5.55 -19.32
C ASP A 171 -16.19 4.46 -20.17
N ALA A 172 -17.51 4.29 -20.02
CA ALA A 172 -18.29 3.36 -20.84
C ALA A 172 -18.23 3.65 -22.35
N THR A 173 -17.87 4.87 -22.76
CA THR A 173 -17.70 5.22 -24.18
C THR A 173 -16.36 4.78 -24.76
N ARG A 174 -15.41 4.38 -23.91
CA ARG A 174 -14.10 3.85 -24.28
C ARG A 174 -13.80 2.54 -23.54
N PRO A 175 -14.57 1.47 -23.83
CA PRO A 175 -14.54 0.24 -23.05
C PRO A 175 -13.19 -0.49 -23.11
N ASN A 176 -12.35 -0.22 -24.12
CA ASN A 176 -11.03 -0.82 -24.24
C ASN A 176 -9.95 -0.05 -23.46
N GLU A 177 -10.18 1.22 -23.10
CA GLU A 177 -9.24 2.02 -22.32
C GLU A 177 -9.47 1.84 -20.81
N ARG A 178 -8.37 1.84 -20.05
CA ARG A 178 -8.40 2.04 -18.60
C ARG A 178 -7.96 3.45 -18.27
N GLN A 179 -8.72 4.13 -17.42
CA GLN A 179 -8.37 5.45 -16.92
C GLN A 179 -7.49 5.33 -15.68
N ILE A 180 -6.66 6.35 -15.48
CA ILE A 180 -5.68 6.42 -14.41
C ILE A 180 -6.20 7.40 -13.36
N VAL A 181 -6.46 6.93 -12.14
CA VAL A 181 -7.01 7.76 -11.06
C VAL A 181 -5.98 7.92 -9.95
N PHE A 182 -5.82 9.14 -9.42
CA PHE A 182 -4.88 9.44 -8.35
C PHE A 182 -5.25 10.68 -7.54
N GLY A 183 -4.75 10.73 -6.30
CA GLY A 183 -4.75 11.92 -5.45
C GLY A 183 -3.37 12.60 -5.44
N GLY A 184 -3.34 13.92 -5.37
CA GLY A 184 -2.11 14.72 -5.33
C GLY A 184 -2.00 15.58 -4.08
N TRP A 185 -0.76 15.92 -3.70
CA TRP A 185 -0.49 16.91 -2.68
C TRP A 185 -0.77 18.35 -3.15
N ASP A 186 -1.09 18.53 -4.42
CA ASP A 186 -1.56 19.79 -4.99
C ASP A 186 -3.06 20.07 -4.74
N HIS A 187 -3.66 19.34 -3.80
CA HIS A 187 -5.04 19.44 -3.36
C HIS A 187 -6.03 19.06 -4.45
N LYS A 188 -5.73 17.97 -5.17
CA LYS A 188 -6.56 17.48 -6.27
C LYS A 188 -6.73 15.98 -6.25
N ILE A 189 -7.86 15.54 -6.81
CA ILE A 189 -8.12 14.17 -7.23
C ILE A 189 -8.40 14.21 -8.72
N ARG A 190 -7.73 13.37 -9.51
CA ARG A 190 -7.79 13.43 -10.98
C ARG A 190 -8.01 12.06 -11.59
N ALA A 191 -8.62 12.06 -12.77
CA ALA A 191 -8.56 10.95 -13.71
C ALA A 191 -7.93 11.38 -15.04
N LEU A 192 -7.04 10.55 -15.57
CA LEU A 192 -6.44 10.70 -16.90
C LEU A 192 -6.93 9.61 -17.84
N ARG A 193 -6.83 9.91 -19.13
CA ARG A 193 -6.91 8.91 -20.20
C ARG A 193 -5.59 8.15 -20.34
N ALA A 194 -5.61 7.09 -21.15
CA ALA A 194 -4.44 6.24 -21.40
C ALA A 194 -3.26 6.99 -22.04
N ASP A 195 -3.54 8.11 -22.73
CA ASP A 195 -2.55 9.02 -23.30
C ASP A 195 -2.06 10.12 -22.32
N CYS A 196 -2.39 9.97 -21.03
CA CYS A 196 -2.10 10.93 -19.95
C CYS A 196 -2.83 12.28 -20.07
N SER A 197 -3.77 12.45 -21.01
CA SER A 197 -4.60 13.66 -21.06
C SER A 197 -5.54 13.72 -19.86
N LEU A 198 -5.68 14.90 -19.27
CA LEU A 198 -6.60 15.13 -18.15
C LEU A 198 -8.04 14.92 -18.62
N TRP A 199 -8.77 14.01 -17.97
CA TRP A 199 -10.19 13.81 -18.25
C TRP A 199 -11.06 14.62 -17.31
N TRP A 200 -10.86 14.48 -16.00
CA TRP A 200 -11.52 15.32 -15.00
C TRP A 200 -10.62 15.54 -13.78
N SER A 201 -10.90 16.61 -13.05
CA SER A 201 -10.19 17.02 -11.84
C SER A 201 -11.17 17.52 -10.79
N LYS A 202 -10.92 17.19 -9.53
CA LYS A 202 -11.63 17.66 -8.34
C LYS A 202 -10.68 18.50 -7.50
N GLY A 203 -11.19 19.61 -6.98
CA GLY A 203 -10.40 20.57 -6.21
C GLY A 203 -11.24 21.27 -5.15
N ALA A 204 -10.88 22.51 -4.83
CA ALA A 204 -11.56 23.30 -3.81
C ALA A 204 -13.08 23.45 -4.03
N ALA A 205 -13.55 23.43 -5.29
CA ALA A 205 -14.98 23.48 -5.60
C ALA A 205 -15.75 22.25 -5.06
N GLU A 206 -15.08 21.10 -5.00
CA GLU A 206 -15.57 19.87 -4.40
C GLU A 206 -14.92 19.61 -3.04
N ASP A 207 -14.54 20.65 -2.31
CA ASP A 207 -14.00 20.52 -0.96
C ASP A 207 -12.67 19.75 -0.85
N VAL A 208 -11.93 19.57 -1.95
CA VAL A 208 -10.54 19.06 -1.90
C VAL A 208 -9.60 20.24 -1.67
N ILE A 209 -9.26 20.48 -0.41
CA ILE A 209 -8.59 21.72 0.04
C ILE A 209 -7.23 21.48 0.70
N ASP A 210 -6.81 20.22 0.81
CA ASP A 210 -5.59 19.79 1.50
C ASP A 210 -4.98 18.60 0.75
N THR A 211 -3.82 18.13 1.21
CA THR A 211 -3.10 17.02 0.56
C THR A 211 -3.94 15.75 0.47
N VAL A 212 -3.71 14.95 -0.58
CA VAL A 212 -4.35 13.63 -0.73
C VAL A 212 -3.25 12.56 -0.74
N TRP A 213 -3.10 11.85 0.38
CA TRP A 213 -2.14 10.74 0.51
C TRP A 213 -2.74 9.40 0.12
N SER A 214 -4.05 9.26 0.30
CA SER A 214 -4.81 8.04 0.02
C SER A 214 -4.73 7.64 -1.45
N SER A 215 -4.71 6.33 -1.71
CA SER A 215 -4.81 5.78 -3.06
C SER A 215 -6.27 5.43 -3.38
N PRO A 216 -6.77 5.73 -4.60
CA PRO A 216 -8.16 5.48 -4.95
C PRO A 216 -8.48 4.00 -5.11
N ALA A 217 -9.64 3.58 -4.59
CA ALA A 217 -10.27 2.29 -4.85
C ALA A 217 -11.31 2.41 -5.95
N LEU A 218 -11.42 1.38 -6.79
CA LEU A 218 -12.22 1.41 -8.01
C LEU A 218 -13.23 0.26 -8.00
N TYR A 219 -14.51 0.57 -7.82
CA TYR A 219 -15.59 -0.41 -7.78
C TYR A 219 -16.94 0.22 -8.12
N ASP A 220 -17.84 -0.51 -8.77
CA ASP A 220 -19.24 -0.10 -8.99
C ASP A 220 -20.04 -0.23 -7.67
N LEU A 221 -20.00 0.82 -6.85
CA LEU A 221 -20.49 0.78 -5.47
C LEU A 221 -22.02 0.91 -5.41
N ASP A 222 -22.63 1.67 -6.34
CA ASP A 222 -24.07 1.85 -6.43
C ASP A 222 -24.79 0.86 -7.37
N ARG A 223 -24.04 -0.01 -8.07
CA ARG A 223 -24.50 -1.06 -8.99
C ARG A 223 -25.20 -0.52 -10.23
N ASP A 224 -24.74 0.61 -10.73
CA ASP A 224 -25.26 1.19 -11.97
C ASP A 224 -24.56 0.64 -13.23
N GLY A 225 -23.57 -0.24 -13.07
CA GLY A 225 -22.76 -0.81 -14.14
C GLY A 225 -21.54 0.04 -14.53
N GLN A 226 -21.26 1.13 -13.80
CA GLN A 226 -20.09 1.96 -13.98
C GLN A 226 -19.22 1.94 -12.73
N VAL A 227 -17.90 1.90 -12.94
CA VAL A 227 -16.94 1.90 -11.84
C VAL A 227 -16.90 3.28 -11.17
N ASP A 228 -17.01 3.33 -9.84
CA ASP A 228 -16.84 4.52 -9.02
C ASP A 228 -15.41 4.67 -8.49
N VAL A 229 -15.10 5.87 -8.02
CA VAL A 229 -13.81 6.23 -7.39
C VAL A 229 -14.02 6.51 -5.92
N ILE A 230 -13.46 5.68 -5.04
CA ILE A 230 -13.52 5.84 -3.59
C ILE A 230 -12.13 6.21 -3.06
N ILE A 231 -12.00 7.30 -2.30
CA ILE A 231 -10.69 7.80 -1.87
C ILE A 231 -10.78 8.58 -0.55
N GLY A 232 -9.75 8.43 0.29
CA GLY A 232 -9.57 9.22 1.51
C GLY A 232 -8.94 10.59 1.22
N GLN A 233 -9.23 11.58 2.04
CA GLN A 233 -8.72 12.93 1.93
C GLN A 233 -8.33 13.48 3.30
N ASP A 234 -7.31 14.34 3.32
CA ASP A 234 -6.79 14.92 4.54
C ASP A 234 -7.77 15.83 5.25
N SER A 235 -8.14 17.01 4.74
CA SER A 235 -9.01 17.96 5.46
C SER A 235 -10.10 18.51 4.54
N GLY A 236 -11.27 18.85 5.09
CA GLY A 236 -12.39 19.47 4.36
C GLY A 236 -12.88 20.77 5.01
N GLN A 237 -13.83 21.45 4.37
CA GLN A 237 -14.47 22.66 4.87
C GLN A 237 -15.63 22.32 5.83
N GLY A 238 -15.82 23.21 6.80
CA GLY A 238 -16.94 23.19 7.72
C GLY A 238 -16.60 22.70 9.12
N THR A 239 -17.63 22.40 9.89
CA THR A 239 -17.53 22.06 11.30
C THR A 239 -18.44 20.86 11.59
N LEU A 240 -17.91 19.89 12.32
CA LEU A 240 -18.61 18.72 12.81
C LEU A 240 -19.59 19.08 13.94
N PRO A 241 -20.59 18.23 14.26
CA PRO A 241 -21.57 18.50 15.33
C PRO A 241 -20.95 18.74 16.72
N ASN A 242 -19.73 18.23 16.96
CA ASN A 242 -18.97 18.45 18.18
C ASN A 242 -18.22 19.81 18.21
N GLY A 243 -18.41 20.66 17.19
CA GLY A 243 -17.79 22.00 17.08
C GLY A 243 -16.38 22.01 16.50
N ARG A 244 -15.81 20.86 16.10
CA ARG A 244 -14.47 20.75 15.52
C ARG A 244 -14.48 20.92 14.02
N GLN A 245 -13.37 21.38 13.45
CA GLN A 245 -13.22 21.45 11.99
C GLN A 245 -13.27 20.06 11.38
N VAL A 246 -13.65 19.98 10.10
CA VAL A 246 -13.62 18.70 9.38
C VAL A 246 -12.17 18.27 9.24
N GLY A 247 -11.85 17.25 10.03
CA GLY A 247 -10.53 16.70 10.14
C GLY A 247 -10.09 16.06 8.84
N GLY A 248 -10.97 15.26 8.21
CA GLY A 248 -10.80 14.59 6.91
C GLY A 248 -12.07 13.98 6.33
N GLN A 249 -11.96 13.39 5.13
CA GLN A 249 -13.12 12.91 4.38
C GLN A 249 -12.89 11.55 3.70
N VAL A 250 -13.93 10.72 3.66
CA VAL A 250 -14.04 9.60 2.71
C VAL A 250 -14.97 10.05 1.58
N ARG A 251 -14.50 9.94 0.35
CA ARG A 251 -15.15 10.45 -0.86
C ARG A 251 -15.52 9.27 -1.76
N ALA A 252 -16.64 9.38 -2.48
CA ALA A 252 -17.00 8.46 -3.55
C ALA A 252 -17.58 9.22 -4.73
N PHE A 253 -16.86 9.26 -5.85
CA PHE A 253 -17.25 9.92 -7.10
C PHE A 253 -17.72 8.90 -8.12
N ARG A 254 -18.70 9.28 -8.95
CA ARG A 254 -19.00 8.51 -10.17
C ARG A 254 -17.77 8.47 -11.07
N GLY A 255 -17.54 7.35 -11.77
CA GLY A 255 -16.35 7.17 -12.64
C GLY A 255 -16.14 8.27 -13.68
N HIS A 256 -17.22 8.78 -14.26
CA HIS A 256 -17.17 9.90 -15.21
C HIS A 256 -16.93 11.27 -14.55
N GLY A 257 -16.80 11.34 -13.23
CA GLY A 257 -16.46 12.53 -12.45
C GLY A 257 -17.60 13.54 -12.24
N VAL A 258 -18.86 13.20 -12.56
CA VAL A 258 -20.01 14.11 -12.38
C VAL A 258 -20.74 13.74 -11.10
N GLY A 259 -20.49 14.54 -10.05
CA GLY A 259 -21.09 14.34 -8.74
C GLY A 259 -20.46 13.23 -7.91
N GLU A 260 -21.02 13.06 -6.72
CA GLU A 260 -20.67 12.00 -5.76
C GLU A 260 -21.84 11.02 -5.62
N LEU A 261 -21.53 9.85 -5.07
CA LEU A 261 -22.54 8.88 -4.71
C LEU A 261 -23.37 9.37 -3.51
N PRO A 262 -24.64 8.94 -3.39
CA PRO A 262 -25.46 9.26 -2.23
C PRO A 262 -24.79 8.86 -0.91
N GLY A 263 -24.77 9.79 0.05
CA GLY A 263 -24.14 9.59 1.36
C GLY A 263 -22.68 10.04 1.46
N PHE A 264 -22.08 10.48 0.35
CA PHE A 264 -20.75 11.07 0.30
C PHE A 264 -20.80 12.60 0.11
N PRO A 265 -19.82 13.35 0.63
CA PRO A 265 -18.63 12.86 1.33
C PRO A 265 -18.91 12.60 2.83
N ILE A 266 -18.26 11.58 3.39
CA ILE A 266 -18.30 11.30 4.83
C ILE A 266 -17.25 12.16 5.51
N LYS A 267 -17.64 12.99 6.49
CA LYS A 267 -16.76 13.91 7.20
C LYS A 267 -16.34 13.34 8.56
N LEU A 268 -15.04 13.35 8.84
CA LEU A 268 -14.42 12.78 10.03
C LEU A 268 -13.62 13.83 10.80
N ASP A 269 -13.34 13.54 12.08
CA ASP A 269 -12.66 14.43 13.03
C ASP A 269 -11.13 14.41 12.93
N ASP A 270 -10.58 13.52 12.10
CA ASP A 270 -9.16 13.47 11.75
C ASP A 270 -9.00 13.10 10.27
N VAL A 271 -7.77 13.22 9.78
CA VAL A 271 -7.39 12.99 8.39
C VAL A 271 -7.55 11.53 7.97
N VAL A 272 -7.73 11.27 6.67
CA VAL A 272 -7.82 9.92 6.11
C VAL A 272 -6.64 9.65 5.18
N TYR A 273 -5.48 9.31 5.75
CA TYR A 273 -4.28 8.95 5.00
C TYR A 273 -4.36 7.56 4.35
N SER A 274 -5.06 6.63 5.00
CA SER A 274 -5.17 5.24 4.53
C SER A 274 -5.91 5.15 3.19
N SER A 275 -5.59 4.14 2.40
CA SER A 275 -6.30 3.83 1.15
C SER A 275 -7.50 2.91 1.44
N PRO A 276 -8.68 3.12 0.85
CA PRO A 276 -9.87 2.32 1.16
C PRO A 276 -9.77 0.86 0.68
N ALA A 277 -10.17 -0.09 1.52
CA ALA A 277 -10.36 -1.49 1.11
C ALA A 277 -11.86 -1.77 0.92
N ILE A 278 -12.22 -2.44 -0.17
CA ILE A 278 -13.63 -2.72 -0.52
C ILE A 278 -13.84 -4.23 -0.62
N GLY A 279 -14.92 -4.74 -0.01
CA GLY A 279 -15.27 -6.16 -0.02
C GLY A 279 -16.70 -6.40 0.46
N ASP A 280 -17.25 -7.60 0.22
CA ASP A 280 -18.49 -8.05 0.88
C ASP A 280 -18.20 -8.46 2.32
N ILE A 281 -17.91 -7.46 3.16
CA ILE A 281 -17.43 -7.67 4.52
C ILE A 281 -18.50 -8.35 5.38
N ALA A 282 -19.77 -8.03 5.16
CA ALA A 282 -20.88 -8.60 5.93
C ALA A 282 -21.32 -10.00 5.42
N GLY A 283 -20.82 -10.45 4.26
CA GLY A 283 -21.22 -11.71 3.62
C GLY A 283 -22.67 -11.71 3.16
N ASN A 284 -23.24 -10.54 2.84
CA ASN A 284 -24.64 -10.38 2.46
C ASN A 284 -24.82 -10.03 0.98
N GLY A 285 -23.74 -10.14 0.20
CA GLY A 285 -23.63 -9.76 -1.19
C GLY A 285 -23.40 -8.27 -1.39
N GLY A 286 -23.46 -7.43 -0.35
CA GLY A 286 -23.33 -5.97 -0.39
C GLY A 286 -21.90 -5.49 -0.12
N MET A 287 -21.34 -4.67 -1.01
CA MET A 287 -19.98 -4.17 -0.82
C MET A 287 -19.93 -3.08 0.26
N SER A 288 -18.88 -3.14 1.05
CA SER A 288 -18.60 -2.21 2.13
C SER A 288 -17.17 -1.67 1.99
N ILE A 289 -16.95 -0.49 2.54
CA ILE A 289 -15.67 0.22 2.50
C ILE A 289 -15.08 0.23 3.90
N VAL A 290 -13.80 -0.09 4.02
CA VAL A 290 -13.04 0.09 5.26
C VAL A 290 -11.86 1.03 5.05
N THR A 291 -11.71 1.96 5.98
CA THR A 291 -10.62 2.94 6.01
C THR A 291 -10.00 2.99 7.39
N GLY A 292 -8.69 3.14 7.47
CA GLY A 292 -8.01 3.61 8.67
C GLY A 292 -8.24 5.10 8.91
N PHE A 293 -7.61 5.60 9.97
CA PHE A 293 -7.59 7.01 10.37
C PHE A 293 -6.14 7.52 10.30
N GLY A 294 -5.96 8.84 10.28
CA GLY A 294 -4.65 9.45 10.44
C GLY A 294 -4.42 9.96 11.86
N ARG A 295 -3.36 10.76 12.03
CA ARG A 295 -3.03 11.40 13.31
C ARG A 295 -2.52 12.81 13.06
N CYS A 296 -3.29 13.67 12.42
CA CYS A 296 -2.84 15.03 12.15
C CYS A 296 -3.31 15.99 13.23
N TRP A 297 -4.60 15.92 13.58
CA TRP A 297 -5.24 16.93 14.42
C TRP A 297 -4.91 16.79 15.90
N ASP A 298 -4.25 15.71 16.32
CA ASP A 298 -3.74 15.56 17.69
C ASP A 298 -2.25 15.89 17.85
N MET A 299 -1.57 16.31 16.77
CA MET A 299 -0.17 16.69 16.76
C MET A 299 -0.01 18.17 16.38
N PRO A 300 0.59 19.02 17.24
CA PRO A 300 0.78 20.45 16.94
C PRO A 300 1.59 20.73 15.65
N SER A 301 2.34 19.76 15.18
CA SER A 301 3.12 19.87 13.95
C SER A 301 2.37 19.67 12.67
N CYS A 302 1.22 19.01 12.75
CA CYS A 302 0.37 18.72 11.62
C CYS A 302 -0.93 19.53 11.70
N ALA A 303 -1.51 19.69 12.90
CA ALA A 303 -2.74 20.44 13.10
C ALA A 303 -2.65 21.89 12.56
N PRO A 304 -3.73 22.44 11.95
CA PRO A 304 -3.74 23.82 11.48
C PRO A 304 -3.41 24.79 12.61
N ASP A 305 -2.60 25.79 12.28
CA ASP A 305 -2.12 26.82 13.22
C ASP A 305 -1.44 26.28 14.49
N GLY A 306 -1.05 25.00 14.48
CA GLY A 306 -0.50 24.29 15.63
C GLY A 306 -1.50 23.97 16.74
N VAL A 307 -2.80 24.12 16.47
CA VAL A 307 -3.87 23.91 17.45
C VAL A 307 -4.32 22.46 17.44
N ALA A 308 -3.64 21.62 18.22
CA ALA A 308 -4.00 20.22 18.37
C ALA A 308 -5.20 20.01 19.31
N HIS A 309 -6.03 19.02 19.01
CA HIS A 309 -7.11 18.53 19.87
C HIS A 309 -7.10 17.00 19.95
N GLN A 310 -7.76 16.45 20.97
CA GLN A 310 -7.90 15.00 21.08
C GLN A 310 -8.83 14.48 19.98
N VAL A 311 -8.29 13.77 19.01
CA VAL A 311 -9.05 13.13 17.92
C VAL A 311 -9.62 11.78 18.31
N SER A 312 -10.64 11.35 17.58
CA SER A 312 -11.13 9.97 17.61
C SER A 312 -10.20 9.02 16.84
N THR A 313 -9.78 7.91 17.44
CA THR A 313 -8.90 6.91 16.81
C THR A 313 -9.67 5.63 16.47
N PHE A 314 -10.00 5.47 15.19
CA PHE A 314 -10.93 4.44 14.72
C PHE A 314 -10.49 3.82 13.39
N VAL A 315 -10.67 2.52 13.25
CA VAL A 315 -10.87 1.91 11.93
C VAL A 315 -12.36 2.01 11.61
N TYR A 316 -12.69 2.56 10.44
CA TYR A 316 -14.07 2.84 10.05
C TYR A 316 -14.56 1.84 9.03
N GLY A 317 -15.83 1.42 9.15
CA GLY A 317 -16.54 0.59 8.20
C GLY A 317 -17.81 1.29 7.72
N TRP A 318 -17.98 1.39 6.41
CA TRP A 318 -19.08 2.10 5.75
C TRP A 318 -19.78 1.17 4.77
N ASN A 319 -21.11 1.25 4.73
CA ASN A 319 -21.91 0.65 3.67
C ASN A 319 -21.75 1.47 2.37
N ALA A 320 -22.10 0.87 1.24
CA ALA A 320 -22.13 1.52 -0.08
C ALA A 320 -22.86 2.88 -0.13
N ASN A 321 -23.86 3.09 0.74
CA ASN A 321 -24.63 4.34 0.83
C ASN A 321 -24.06 5.38 1.81
N GLY A 322 -22.83 5.18 2.28
CA GLY A 322 -22.12 6.07 3.22
C GLY A 322 -22.55 5.98 4.69
N SER A 323 -23.55 5.15 5.03
CA SER A 323 -23.89 4.89 6.43
C SER A 323 -22.86 3.98 7.11
N SER A 324 -22.70 4.09 8.43
CA SER A 324 -21.83 3.18 9.18
C SER A 324 -22.34 1.75 9.13
N MET A 325 -21.41 0.80 9.00
CA MET A 325 -21.71 -0.62 9.18
C MET A 325 -22.18 -0.91 10.60
N SER A 326 -22.98 -1.97 10.77
CA SER A 326 -23.46 -2.38 12.09
C SER A 326 -22.28 -2.78 13.00
N GLY A 327 -22.19 -2.17 14.18
CA GLY A 327 -21.11 -2.40 15.15
C GLY A 327 -19.83 -1.60 14.90
N TRP A 328 -19.76 -0.82 13.83
CA TRP A 328 -18.64 0.06 13.51
C TRP A 328 -18.90 1.51 13.95
N PRO A 329 -17.86 2.35 14.16
CA PRO A 329 -16.43 2.07 13.97
C PRO A 329 -15.77 1.23 15.07
N TYR A 330 -14.59 0.66 14.77
CA TYR A 330 -13.77 -0.08 15.72
C TYR A 330 -12.70 0.82 16.36
N ALA A 331 -12.72 0.93 17.70
CA ALA A 331 -11.83 1.81 18.46
C ALA A 331 -10.41 1.24 18.59
N VAL A 332 -9.41 2.07 18.35
CA VAL A 332 -7.98 1.74 18.51
C VAL A 332 -7.31 2.77 19.41
N SER A 333 -7.61 2.68 20.70
CA SER A 333 -7.16 3.63 21.72
C SER A 333 -5.64 3.63 21.88
N ASN A 334 -5.05 4.81 22.10
CA ASN A 334 -3.59 5.01 22.23
C ASN A 334 -2.77 4.55 21.03
N GLN A 335 -3.34 4.62 19.82
CA GLN A 335 -2.66 4.23 18.60
C GLN A 335 -2.77 5.30 17.51
N SER A 336 -1.87 5.19 16.54
CA SER A 336 -1.57 6.15 15.49
C SER A 336 -1.46 5.37 14.17
N ALA A 337 -2.38 5.55 13.23
CA ALA A 337 -2.14 5.13 11.86
C ALA A 337 -1.51 6.30 11.11
N ARG A 338 -0.27 6.12 10.62
CA ARG A 338 0.39 7.16 9.83
C ARG A 338 0.03 7.04 8.34
N GLN A 339 0.07 5.85 7.74
CA GLN A 339 -0.20 5.65 6.28
C GLN A 339 -0.71 4.22 5.94
N ILE A 340 -1.05 3.41 6.94
CA ILE A 340 -1.29 1.97 6.77
C ILE A 340 -2.71 1.77 6.24
N SER A 341 -2.85 0.98 5.17
CA SER A 341 -4.13 0.67 4.56
C SER A 341 -4.63 -0.72 4.99
N PRO A 342 -5.93 -0.91 5.19
CA PRO A 342 -6.48 -2.21 5.57
C PRO A 342 -6.30 -3.29 4.48
N ALA A 343 -6.29 -4.54 4.90
CA ALA A 343 -6.46 -5.72 4.07
C ALA A 343 -7.74 -6.46 4.47
N LEU A 344 -8.32 -7.24 3.55
CA LEU A 344 -9.54 -8.02 3.78
C LEU A 344 -9.29 -9.49 3.48
N ALA A 345 -9.82 -10.38 4.32
CA ALA A 345 -9.81 -11.82 4.08
C ALA A 345 -10.87 -12.52 4.94
N ASP A 346 -11.40 -13.64 4.47
CA ASP A 346 -12.19 -14.58 5.26
C ASP A 346 -11.22 -15.53 6.00
N LEU A 347 -11.00 -15.31 7.30
CA LEU A 347 -9.98 -16.05 8.08
C LEU A 347 -10.53 -17.34 8.72
N ASP A 348 -11.85 -17.42 8.92
CA ASP A 348 -12.51 -18.58 9.53
C ASP A 348 -13.40 -19.39 8.58
N GLY A 349 -13.58 -18.93 7.35
CA GLY A 349 -14.39 -19.60 6.32
C GLY A 349 -15.89 -19.40 6.52
N ASP A 350 -16.33 -18.39 7.26
CA ASP A 350 -17.75 -18.12 7.52
C ASP A 350 -18.44 -17.35 6.38
N GLY A 351 -17.69 -16.97 5.34
CA GLY A 351 -18.18 -16.22 4.18
C GLY A 351 -18.26 -14.71 4.42
N LYS A 352 -17.80 -14.22 5.56
CA LYS A 352 -17.62 -12.79 5.85
C LYS A 352 -16.13 -12.48 5.83
N LEU A 353 -15.80 -11.20 5.70
CA LEU A 353 -14.41 -10.78 5.69
C LEU A 353 -14.05 -10.17 7.05
N GLU A 354 -12.92 -10.58 7.58
CA GLU A 354 -12.20 -9.84 8.59
C GLU A 354 -11.45 -8.68 7.93
N THR A 355 -11.38 -7.58 8.67
CA THR A 355 -10.51 -6.45 8.37
C THR A 355 -9.21 -6.58 9.15
N ILE A 356 -8.10 -6.58 8.45
CA ILE A 356 -6.75 -6.54 9.03
C ILE A 356 -6.21 -5.12 8.87
N ALA A 357 -5.81 -4.50 9.98
CA ALA A 357 -5.24 -3.16 9.97
C ALA A 357 -4.10 -3.07 10.98
N SER A 358 -2.98 -2.46 10.58
CA SER A 358 -1.88 -2.15 11.49
C SER A 358 -1.88 -0.69 11.90
N ASN A 359 -1.48 -0.40 13.12
CA ASN A 359 -1.25 0.93 13.66
C ASN A 359 0.06 0.94 14.44
N LEU A 360 0.58 2.13 14.74
CA LEU A 360 1.66 2.30 15.71
C LEU A 360 1.10 2.69 17.08
N ILE A 361 1.78 2.32 18.16
CA ILE A 361 1.44 2.78 19.51
C ILE A 361 1.83 4.25 19.65
N LYS A 362 0.89 5.06 20.12
CA LYS A 362 1.10 6.49 20.36
C LYS A 362 2.02 6.68 21.57
N THR A 363 3.19 7.26 21.35
CA THR A 363 4.06 7.75 22.45
C THR A 363 4.28 9.27 22.35
N SER A 364 4.93 9.87 23.36
CA SER A 364 5.21 11.31 23.41
C SER A 364 6.36 11.77 22.51
N GLY A 365 7.11 10.85 21.88
CA GLY A 365 8.32 11.18 21.11
C GLY A 365 8.44 10.46 19.77
N THR A 366 8.14 9.17 19.72
CA THR A 366 8.32 8.31 18.53
C THR A 366 7.27 7.18 18.58
N ASP A 367 6.42 7.10 17.55
CA ASP A 367 5.45 6.00 17.44
C ASP A 367 6.24 4.78 16.94
N GLU A 368 6.72 3.93 17.86
CA GLU A 368 7.73 2.90 17.54
C GLU A 368 7.12 1.51 17.38
N ASP A 369 6.22 1.11 18.29
CA ASP A 369 5.70 -0.27 18.34
C ASP A 369 4.50 -0.47 17.39
N GLY A 370 4.58 -1.45 16.50
CA GLY A 370 3.48 -1.86 15.61
C GLY A 370 2.46 -2.72 16.34
N VAL A 371 1.17 -2.46 16.12
CA VAL A 371 0.05 -3.30 16.57
C VAL A 371 -0.83 -3.65 15.39
N VAL A 372 -1.00 -4.95 15.17
CA VAL A 372 -1.88 -5.51 14.15
C VAL A 372 -3.23 -5.84 14.79
N HIS A 373 -4.30 -5.42 14.14
CA HIS A 373 -5.69 -5.71 14.51
C HIS A 373 -6.31 -6.62 13.48
N VAL A 374 -7.16 -7.52 13.96
CA VAL A 374 -8.08 -8.30 13.13
C VAL A 374 -9.47 -8.06 13.69
N ILE A 375 -10.34 -7.50 12.85
CA ILE A 375 -11.65 -7.00 13.22
C ILE A 375 -12.68 -7.77 12.43
N ARG A 376 -13.65 -8.36 13.12
CA ARG A 376 -14.76 -9.06 12.48
C ARG A 376 -15.66 -8.09 11.73
N SER A 377 -16.41 -8.64 10.78
CA SER A 377 -17.47 -7.95 10.05
C SER A 377 -18.46 -7.15 10.93
N ASN A 378 -18.71 -7.60 12.17
CA ASN A 378 -19.59 -6.94 13.14
C ASN A 378 -18.91 -5.86 14.01
N GLY A 379 -17.67 -5.47 13.70
CA GLY A 379 -16.93 -4.43 14.42
C GLY A 379 -16.35 -4.86 15.76
N THR A 380 -16.32 -6.16 16.07
CA THR A 380 -15.68 -6.71 17.28
C THR A 380 -14.29 -7.29 16.97
N PRO A 381 -13.35 -7.34 17.93
CA PRO A 381 -12.05 -7.96 17.67
C PRO A 381 -12.20 -9.46 17.38
N TYR A 382 -11.40 -9.97 16.45
CA TYR A 382 -11.26 -11.41 16.20
C TYR A 382 -10.52 -12.08 17.39
N PRO A 383 -10.80 -13.35 17.76
CA PRO A 383 -10.26 -13.95 18.97
C PRO A 383 -8.74 -14.01 18.91
N GLY A 384 -8.10 -13.62 20.01
CA GLY A 384 -6.65 -13.53 20.08
C GLY A 384 -6.10 -12.18 19.64
N TRP A 385 -6.87 -11.29 19.02
CA TRP A 385 -6.39 -9.98 18.54
C TRP A 385 -6.87 -8.83 19.45
N PRO A 386 -6.18 -7.68 19.47
CA PRO A 386 -4.99 -7.31 18.68
C PRO A 386 -3.65 -7.86 19.20
N LYS A 387 -2.59 -7.73 18.40
CA LYS A 387 -1.24 -8.20 18.72
C LYS A 387 -0.18 -7.16 18.41
N ALA A 388 0.72 -6.93 19.38
CA ALA A 388 1.91 -6.14 19.16
C ALA A 388 2.96 -6.97 18.41
N ALA A 389 3.60 -6.35 17.42
CA ALA A 389 4.76 -6.91 16.73
C ALA A 389 5.88 -7.17 17.72
N VAL A 390 6.45 -8.38 17.71
CA VAL A 390 7.67 -8.68 18.47
C VAL A 390 8.84 -8.65 17.50
N THR A 391 9.68 -7.62 17.60
CA THR A 391 10.89 -7.42 16.81
C THR A 391 12.16 -7.38 17.67
N ALA A 392 13.34 -7.37 17.05
CA ALA A 392 14.62 -7.23 17.75
C ALA A 392 14.70 -5.93 18.56
N ALA A 393 14.08 -4.86 18.03
CA ALA A 393 13.99 -3.54 18.67
C ALA A 393 13.14 -3.58 19.95
N THR A 394 12.11 -4.44 20.01
CA THR A 394 11.30 -4.62 21.22
C THR A 394 11.98 -5.48 22.30
N CYS A 395 12.93 -6.37 21.91
CA CYS A 395 13.63 -7.27 22.83
C CYS A 395 14.92 -6.68 23.44
N THR A 396 15.56 -5.76 22.73
CA THR A 396 16.80 -5.09 23.12
C THR A 396 16.72 -3.64 22.63
N THR A 397 17.33 -2.67 23.31
CA THR A 397 17.37 -1.28 22.84
C THR A 397 18.16 -1.17 21.53
N ASN A 398 17.53 -1.51 20.41
CA ASN A 398 17.98 -1.27 19.04
C ASN A 398 16.91 -0.37 18.39
N ASN A 399 16.93 0.89 18.79
CA ASN A 399 15.88 1.89 18.60
C ASN A 399 15.95 2.66 17.26
N ASN A 400 16.45 2.04 16.20
CA ASN A 400 16.59 2.73 14.90
C ASN A 400 15.60 2.26 13.82
N TRP A 401 14.66 1.35 14.16
CA TRP A 401 13.87 0.63 13.17
C TRP A 401 12.41 0.64 13.62
N LEU A 402 11.57 1.40 12.91
CA LEU A 402 10.15 1.58 13.25
C LEU A 402 9.37 0.30 12.89
N ASP A 403 8.50 -0.16 13.78
CA ASP A 403 7.92 -1.52 13.70
C ASP A 403 6.69 -1.64 12.77
N SER A 404 6.19 -0.59 12.12
CA SER A 404 5.21 -0.75 11.01
C SER A 404 4.94 0.53 10.22
N HIS A 405 5.32 0.54 8.93
CA HIS A 405 4.98 1.63 7.99
C HIS A 405 4.33 1.14 6.69
N ALA A 406 4.12 -0.16 6.58
CA ALA A 406 3.60 -0.82 5.39
C ALA A 406 2.26 -1.49 5.73
N SER A 407 1.44 -1.68 4.70
CA SER A 407 0.15 -2.36 4.87
C SER A 407 0.32 -3.88 4.96
N PRO A 408 -0.53 -4.58 5.72
CA PRO A 408 -0.54 -6.03 5.78
C PRO A 408 -0.97 -6.66 4.45
N ILE A 409 -0.53 -7.90 4.22
CA ILE A 409 -1.07 -8.79 3.19
C ILE A 409 -1.58 -10.07 3.86
N VAL A 410 -2.47 -10.79 3.19
CA VAL A 410 -3.11 -12.00 3.72
C VAL A 410 -3.00 -13.13 2.70
N VAL A 411 -2.32 -14.20 3.08
CA VAL A 411 -1.89 -15.29 2.19
C VAL A 411 -1.71 -16.59 2.98
N ASP A 412 -2.22 -17.70 2.46
CA ASP A 412 -1.94 -19.06 2.94
C ASP A 412 -0.54 -19.48 2.48
N LEU A 413 0.45 -19.36 3.37
CA LEU A 413 1.86 -19.57 3.08
C LEU A 413 2.28 -21.04 3.20
N ASP A 414 1.56 -21.83 3.98
CA ASP A 414 1.92 -23.23 4.26
C ASP A 414 1.01 -24.28 3.61
N GLY A 415 -0.10 -23.85 3.02
CA GLY A 415 -1.04 -24.67 2.28
C GLY A 415 -2.06 -25.39 3.16
N ASP A 416 -2.24 -24.99 4.41
CA ASP A 416 -3.22 -25.60 5.32
C ASP A 416 -4.68 -25.14 5.06
N GLY A 417 -4.86 -24.14 4.20
CA GLY A 417 -6.15 -23.58 3.83
C GLY A 417 -6.67 -22.49 4.77
N ALA A 418 -5.91 -22.10 5.79
CA ALA A 418 -6.12 -20.91 6.60
C ALA A 418 -5.04 -19.88 6.23
N PRO A 419 -5.41 -18.67 5.80
CA PRO A 419 -4.40 -17.70 5.39
C PRO A 419 -3.70 -17.05 6.60
N GLU A 420 -2.39 -16.85 6.47
CA GLU A 420 -1.57 -16.08 7.39
C GLU A 420 -1.68 -14.58 7.10
N ILE A 421 -1.40 -13.78 8.13
CA ILE A 421 -1.25 -12.32 8.03
C ILE A 421 0.24 -11.99 8.03
N ILE A 422 0.68 -11.24 7.01
CA ILE A 422 2.07 -10.83 6.85
C ILE A 422 2.17 -9.31 6.93
N GLU A 423 3.12 -8.84 7.74
CA GLU A 423 3.37 -7.42 7.97
C GLU A 423 4.87 -7.13 8.01
N PRO A 424 5.35 -6.08 7.31
CA PRO A 424 6.69 -5.54 7.53
C PRO A 424 6.81 -4.82 8.88
N SER A 425 7.78 -5.25 9.69
CA SER A 425 8.15 -4.60 10.94
C SER A 425 9.66 -4.54 11.07
N ALA A 426 10.22 -3.33 11.20
CA ALA A 426 11.66 -3.12 11.11
C ALA A 426 12.22 -3.78 9.84
N ASN A 427 13.19 -4.69 9.95
CA ASN A 427 13.75 -5.46 8.83
C ASN A 427 13.21 -6.88 8.70
N TYR A 428 12.07 -7.17 9.31
CA TYR A 428 11.42 -8.47 9.26
C TYR A 428 10.13 -8.39 8.45
N LEU A 429 9.79 -9.50 7.78
CA LEU A 429 8.40 -9.80 7.43
C LEU A 429 7.86 -10.69 8.55
N LEU A 430 7.04 -10.10 9.42
CA LEU A 430 6.35 -10.85 10.46
C LEU A 430 5.18 -11.62 9.85
N VAL A 431 4.92 -12.80 10.40
CA VAL A 431 3.87 -13.72 9.98
C VAL A 431 3.10 -14.16 11.22
N TRP A 432 1.79 -14.01 11.15
CA TRP A 432 0.85 -14.40 12.20
C TRP A 432 -0.12 -15.43 11.66
N ASP A 433 -0.40 -16.46 12.47
CA ASP A 433 -1.58 -17.30 12.23
C ASP A 433 -2.86 -16.52 12.60
N ARG A 434 -4.02 -17.03 12.14
CA ARG A 434 -5.31 -16.40 12.44
C ARG A 434 -5.63 -16.29 13.94
N ASN A 435 -5.03 -17.11 14.80
CA ASN A 435 -5.25 -17.11 16.25
C ASN A 435 -4.40 -16.05 16.98
N GLY A 436 -3.58 -15.29 16.24
CA GLY A 436 -2.69 -14.28 16.80
C GLY A 436 -1.43 -14.87 17.42
N ASN A 437 -0.96 -16.04 16.94
CA ASN A 437 0.38 -16.52 17.23
C ASN A 437 1.35 -16.00 16.16
N GLN A 438 2.41 -15.31 16.59
CA GLN A 438 3.49 -14.92 15.68
C GLN A 438 4.30 -16.18 15.35
N ILE A 439 4.15 -16.70 14.13
CA ILE A 439 4.86 -17.90 13.66
C ILE A 439 6.15 -17.57 12.90
N SER A 440 6.39 -16.28 12.65
CA SER A 440 7.70 -15.73 12.31
C SER A 440 8.52 -15.37 13.55
N ARG A 441 9.84 -15.58 13.50
CA ARG A 441 10.73 -15.24 14.61
C ARG A 441 11.75 -14.15 14.26
N VAL A 442 12.10 -13.39 15.29
CA VAL A 442 13.25 -12.48 15.36
C VAL A 442 14.49 -13.26 15.79
N ALA A 443 15.67 -12.93 15.23
CA ALA A 443 16.93 -13.66 15.46
C ALA A 443 17.16 -14.11 16.93
N PRO A 444 17.43 -15.41 17.16
CA PRO A 444 17.48 -15.99 18.52
C PRO A 444 18.44 -15.40 19.52
N ALA A 445 19.56 -14.89 19.02
CA ALA A 445 20.58 -14.27 19.84
C ALA A 445 20.10 -12.94 20.44
N VAL A 446 19.02 -12.34 19.91
CA VAL A 446 18.48 -11.04 20.33
C VAL A 446 17.28 -11.20 21.26
N CYS A 447 16.38 -12.14 20.98
CA CYS A 447 15.25 -12.47 21.85
C CYS A 447 15.44 -13.90 22.42
N SER A 448 15.99 -14.01 23.63
CA SER A 448 16.23 -15.30 24.30
C SER A 448 14.92 -16.03 24.61
N GLY A 449 14.87 -17.35 24.39
CA GLY A 449 13.72 -18.20 24.72
C GLY A 449 12.69 -18.43 23.61
N ALA A 450 12.76 -17.71 22.49
CA ALA A 450 12.01 -18.10 21.30
C ALA A 450 12.73 -19.25 20.56
N ASN A 451 12.00 -20.08 19.82
CA ASN A 451 12.52 -20.90 18.72
C ASN A 451 11.61 -20.59 17.54
N PRO A 452 12.11 -20.53 16.29
CA PRO A 452 11.20 -20.37 15.17
C PRO A 452 10.24 -21.54 15.18
N THR A 453 8.92 -21.28 15.19
CA THR A 453 7.96 -22.35 14.93
C THR A 453 7.86 -22.61 13.43
N GLN A 454 8.00 -21.57 12.58
CA GLN A 454 7.84 -21.73 11.13
C GLN A 454 8.64 -20.79 10.23
N TYR A 455 8.67 -19.47 10.45
CA TYR A 455 9.28 -18.51 9.51
C TYR A 455 10.38 -17.63 10.12
N GLN A 456 11.35 -17.23 9.31
CA GLN A 456 12.36 -16.21 9.61
C GLN A 456 12.71 -15.52 8.28
N MET A 457 11.99 -14.45 7.95
CA MET A 457 12.18 -13.68 6.71
C MET A 457 12.70 -12.30 7.07
N GLN A 458 13.98 -12.07 6.79
CA GLN A 458 14.69 -10.89 7.25
C GLN A 458 15.57 -10.28 6.16
N GLY A 459 15.52 -8.96 6.04
CA GLY A 459 16.40 -8.13 5.23
C GLY A 459 17.55 -7.52 6.04
N GLN A 460 18.44 -6.82 5.34
CA GLN A 460 19.58 -6.14 5.97
C GLN A 460 19.25 -4.70 6.40
N SER A 461 18.20 -4.10 5.82
CA SER A 461 17.65 -2.79 6.17
C SER A 461 16.13 -2.87 6.41
N ALA A 462 15.54 -1.84 7.00
CA ALA A 462 14.11 -1.81 7.31
C ALA A 462 13.26 -1.85 6.04
N PHE A 463 12.13 -2.56 6.10
CA PHE A 463 11.14 -2.62 5.03
C PHE A 463 10.05 -1.59 5.29
N PHE A 464 10.04 -0.53 4.47
CA PHE A 464 8.96 0.46 4.45
C PHE A 464 7.95 0.22 3.31
N SER A 465 8.16 -0.84 2.53
CA SER A 465 7.31 -1.25 1.42
C SER A 465 6.52 -2.51 1.79
N THR A 466 5.27 -2.61 1.32
CA THR A 466 4.45 -3.81 1.49
C THR A 466 4.95 -4.93 0.58
N PRO A 467 5.12 -6.17 1.08
CA PRO A 467 5.50 -7.30 0.26
C PRO A 467 4.39 -7.67 -0.74
N THR A 468 4.78 -8.31 -1.82
CA THR A 468 3.87 -8.87 -2.82
C THR A 468 4.05 -10.38 -2.88
N ALA A 469 2.97 -11.11 -2.68
CA ALA A 469 2.86 -12.54 -2.92
C ALA A 469 2.42 -12.81 -4.35
N ALA A 470 3.14 -13.67 -5.07
CA ALA A 470 2.76 -14.06 -6.42
C ALA A 470 3.28 -15.46 -6.75
N ASP A 471 2.59 -16.14 -7.68
CA ASP A 471 3.23 -17.18 -8.49
C ASP A 471 4.21 -16.50 -9.46
N LEU A 472 5.44 -16.26 -8.99
CA LEU A 472 6.46 -15.53 -9.75
C LEU A 472 7.02 -16.37 -10.90
N HIS A 473 7.06 -17.70 -10.77
CA HIS A 473 7.70 -18.60 -11.75
C HIS A 473 6.70 -19.39 -12.61
N GLY A 474 5.40 -19.28 -12.33
CA GLY A 474 4.37 -20.05 -13.02
C GLY A 474 4.36 -21.53 -12.61
N ASP A 475 4.90 -21.86 -11.44
CA ASP A 475 4.96 -23.23 -10.92
C ASP A 475 3.93 -23.51 -9.83
N GLY A 476 2.99 -22.59 -9.63
CA GLY A 476 1.92 -22.69 -8.65
C GLY A 476 2.39 -22.52 -7.21
N LYS A 477 3.61 -22.01 -6.98
CA LYS A 477 4.15 -21.75 -5.64
C LYS A 477 4.24 -20.26 -5.37
N ILE A 478 3.89 -19.88 -4.15
CA ILE A 478 3.94 -18.50 -3.71
C ILE A 478 5.40 -18.09 -3.54
N VAL A 479 5.73 -16.93 -4.09
CA VAL A 479 6.95 -16.19 -3.82
C VAL A 479 6.56 -14.86 -3.20
N LEU A 480 7.12 -14.55 -2.04
CA LEU A 480 7.05 -13.23 -1.43
C LEU A 480 8.20 -12.38 -1.94
N VAL A 481 7.90 -11.18 -2.43
CA VAL A 481 8.88 -10.20 -2.92
C VAL A 481 8.70 -8.89 -2.16
N VAL A 482 9.79 -8.29 -1.67
CA VAL A 482 9.77 -6.98 -1.00
C VAL A 482 10.97 -6.13 -1.43
N GLY A 483 10.75 -4.83 -1.54
CA GLY A 483 11.81 -3.87 -1.84
C GLY A 483 12.36 -3.21 -0.57
N GLY A 484 13.66 -2.95 -0.56
CA GLY A 484 14.31 -2.20 0.50
C GLY A 484 15.71 -1.74 0.11
N ALA A 485 16.64 -1.86 1.05
CA ALA A 485 18.06 -1.62 0.86
C ALA A 485 18.89 -2.75 1.48
N SER A 486 20.12 -2.91 0.99
CA SER A 486 21.14 -3.72 1.65
C SER A 486 21.69 -3.02 2.89
N GLY A 487 22.56 -3.71 3.65
CA GLY A 487 23.23 -3.14 4.82
C GLY A 487 24.15 -1.95 4.50
N ASN A 488 24.52 -1.78 3.23
CA ASN A 488 25.32 -0.65 2.75
C ASN A 488 24.46 0.50 2.19
N GLY A 489 23.13 0.43 2.33
CA GLY A 489 22.21 1.45 1.82
C GLY A 489 21.99 1.41 0.30
N ILE A 490 22.44 0.35 -0.39
CA ILE A 490 22.19 0.14 -1.82
C ILE A 490 20.77 -0.41 -1.99
N GLY A 491 20.00 0.07 -2.96
CA GLY A 491 18.67 -0.48 -3.25
C GLY A 491 18.70 -1.98 -3.48
N ALA A 492 17.72 -2.71 -2.96
CA ALA A 492 17.68 -4.16 -3.10
C ALA A 492 16.26 -4.73 -3.19
N LEU A 493 16.14 -5.87 -3.86
CA LEU A 493 14.97 -6.75 -3.81
C LEU A 493 15.30 -8.00 -2.99
N TYR A 494 14.35 -8.42 -2.16
CA TYR A 494 14.38 -9.67 -1.42
C TYR A 494 13.24 -10.57 -1.89
N ALA A 495 13.50 -11.87 -1.99
CA ALA A 495 12.46 -12.84 -2.32
C ALA A 495 12.60 -14.16 -1.56
N TRP A 496 11.47 -14.74 -1.19
CA TRP A 496 11.36 -16.03 -0.51
C TRP A 496 10.34 -16.90 -1.24
N LYS A 497 10.74 -18.12 -1.60
CA LYS A 497 9.84 -19.10 -2.22
C LYS A 497 9.29 -20.05 -1.15
N LEU A 498 7.98 -20.26 -1.18
CA LEU A 498 7.24 -21.07 -0.21
C LEU A 498 6.88 -22.41 -0.88
N PRO A 499 7.71 -23.46 -0.77
CA PRO A 499 7.53 -24.69 -1.56
C PRO A 499 6.26 -25.48 -1.22
N ASN A 500 5.73 -25.34 0.01
CA ASN A 500 4.53 -26.04 0.45
C ASN A 500 3.23 -25.28 0.12
N SER A 501 3.33 -23.99 -0.20
CA SER A 501 2.19 -23.17 -0.59
C SER A 501 1.54 -23.61 -1.90
N VAL A 502 0.34 -23.11 -2.16
CA VAL A 502 -0.33 -23.16 -3.47
C VAL A 502 -0.76 -21.74 -3.84
N ALA A 503 -0.20 -21.21 -4.92
CA ALA A 503 -0.57 -19.91 -5.44
C ALA A 503 -1.90 -20.00 -6.20
N SER A 504 -2.98 -19.57 -5.56
CA SER A 504 -4.32 -19.45 -6.16
C SER A 504 -5.04 -18.23 -5.59
N PRO A 505 -6.09 -17.68 -6.25
CA PRO A 505 -6.89 -16.59 -5.70
C PRO A 505 -7.45 -16.90 -4.31
N LYS A 506 -7.89 -18.15 -4.08
CA LYS A 506 -8.37 -18.59 -2.77
C LYS A 506 -7.30 -18.48 -1.66
N ASN A 507 -6.07 -18.87 -1.98
CA ASN A 507 -4.96 -18.90 -1.02
C ASN A 507 -4.23 -17.55 -0.93
N MET A 508 -4.58 -16.61 -1.78
CA MET A 508 -4.01 -15.26 -1.83
C MET A 508 -5.14 -14.23 -1.79
N PRO A 509 -5.94 -14.18 -0.71
CA PRO A 509 -7.09 -13.28 -0.66
C PRO A 509 -6.68 -11.80 -0.67
N TRP A 510 -5.50 -11.45 -0.17
CA TRP A 510 -4.98 -10.08 -0.28
C TRP A 510 -3.46 -10.09 -0.46
N PRO A 511 -2.94 -10.39 -1.67
CA PRO A 511 -1.54 -10.75 -1.86
C PRO A 511 -0.56 -9.58 -1.87
N GLN A 512 -1.04 -8.35 -2.02
CA GLN A 512 -0.19 -7.18 -2.23
C GLN A 512 -0.91 -5.90 -1.79
N PHE A 513 -0.15 -4.82 -1.68
CA PHE A 513 -0.73 -3.50 -1.46
C PHE A 513 -1.79 -3.18 -2.52
N ARG A 514 -2.96 -2.73 -2.07
CA ARG A 514 -4.15 -2.44 -2.91
C ARG A 514 -4.70 -3.67 -3.64
N HIS A 515 -4.53 -4.87 -3.05
CA HIS A 515 -5.06 -6.16 -3.50
C HIS A 515 -4.49 -6.71 -4.81
N ASP A 516 -4.38 -5.92 -5.88
CA ASP A 516 -3.97 -6.38 -7.20
C ASP A 516 -2.94 -5.47 -7.88
N ALA A 517 -2.46 -5.88 -9.07
CA ALA A 517 -1.48 -5.12 -9.86
C ALA A 517 -2.04 -3.81 -10.42
N MET A 518 -3.37 -3.65 -10.50
CA MET A 518 -4.05 -2.44 -10.95
C MET A 518 -4.31 -1.45 -9.81
N ASN A 519 -3.98 -1.83 -8.57
CA ASN A 519 -4.22 -1.09 -7.34
C ASN A 519 -5.71 -0.81 -7.06
N THR A 520 -6.62 -1.71 -7.45
CA THR A 520 -8.07 -1.46 -7.30
C THR A 520 -8.52 -1.35 -5.84
N GLY A 521 -7.83 -2.02 -4.92
CA GLY A 521 -8.22 -2.07 -3.50
C GLY A 521 -9.52 -2.84 -3.23
N VAL A 522 -9.92 -3.76 -4.12
CA VAL A 522 -11.19 -4.50 -4.02
C VAL A 522 -10.94 -5.99 -3.89
N TYR A 523 -11.53 -6.64 -2.89
CA TYR A 523 -11.64 -8.08 -2.80
C TYR A 523 -13.03 -8.55 -3.22
N ILE A 524 -13.08 -9.47 -4.19
CA ILE A 524 -14.30 -10.14 -4.64
C ILE A 524 -14.08 -11.64 -4.51
N GLY A 525 -14.79 -12.28 -3.57
CA GLY A 525 -14.73 -13.73 -3.40
C GLY A 525 -15.28 -14.47 -4.62
N ASP A 526 -14.74 -15.66 -4.91
CA ASP A 526 -15.09 -16.51 -6.07
C ASP A 526 -16.55 -17.05 -6.08
N VAL A 527 -17.42 -16.55 -5.21
CA VAL A 527 -18.79 -17.05 -5.02
C VAL A 527 -19.75 -16.00 -5.55
N ILE A 528 -20.27 -16.20 -6.77
CA ILE A 528 -21.46 -15.57 -7.40
C ILE A 528 -21.21 -14.60 -8.59
N PHE A 529 -20.01 -14.03 -8.79
CA PHE A 529 -19.80 -13.01 -9.85
C PHE A 529 -19.34 -13.55 -11.23
N ARG A 530 -19.12 -14.86 -11.40
CA ARG A 530 -18.79 -15.43 -12.72
C ARG A 530 -19.93 -15.41 -13.74
N ASN A 531 -21.10 -14.87 -13.40
CA ASN A 531 -22.22 -14.69 -14.34
C ASN A 531 -22.10 -13.42 -15.20
N GLY A 532 -20.91 -13.17 -15.77
CA GLY A 532 -20.80 -12.46 -17.04
C GLY A 532 -20.82 -10.93 -17.05
N PHE A 533 -20.52 -10.25 -15.93
CA PHE A 533 -20.32 -8.79 -15.95
C PHE A 533 -18.84 -8.36 -15.91
N ASP A 534 -17.94 -9.14 -15.30
CA ASP A 534 -16.49 -8.82 -15.24
C ASP A 534 -15.60 -9.65 -16.19
N ALA A 535 -16.20 -10.51 -16.99
CA ALA A 535 -15.50 -11.28 -18.02
C ALA A 535 -15.99 -10.85 -19.40
N LEU A 536 -15.39 -9.80 -19.94
CA LEU A 536 -15.15 -9.72 -21.38
C LEU A 536 -13.63 -9.55 -21.60
N PRO A 537 -13.08 -10.30 -22.58
CA PRO A 537 -11.64 -10.52 -22.74
C PRO A 537 -10.81 -9.25 -22.87
#